data_AF-A0A6A6S7Z6-F1
#
_entry.id   AF-A0A6A6S7Z6-F1
#
_cell.length_a   1.000
_cell.length_b   1.000
_cell.length_c   1.000
_cell.angle_alpha   90.00
_cell.angle_beta   90.00
_cell.angle_gamma   90.00
#
_symmetry.space_group_name_H-M   'P 1'
#
loop_
_entity.id
_entity.type
_entity.pdbx_description
1 polymer ?
#
loop_
_entity_poly.entity_id
_entity_poly.type
_entity_poly.pdbx_seq_one_letter_code
_entity_poly.pdbx_strand_id
1 'polypeptide(L)'
;MYTIFTAALLSALTTASPLTPRAGTISCPIVFDGRIPTAFSTDPTKFDTYATNTIYNPDYVKGNDLNWSTILKFPGGTASRFDGTDHVPVEVTISDQSIFQTQKGFRRAGLQFLKDAADGEGQKGVKTLHFSVKQDSARPLNLTHEYLNVWHEAADYSADQIMFQTGTIIGSNGADKNNFKILDRNGKSLYSTATDKTQWQNFAIKLDYNKK
;
A
#
# COMPACT_ATOMS: atom_id res chain seq x y z
N MET A 1 45.70 5.07 -60.13
CA MET A 1 45.99 5.75 -58.85
C MET A 1 44.67 5.83 -58.11
N TYR A 2 44.37 4.86 -57.23
CA TYR A 2 43.09 4.74 -56.53
C TYR A 2 43.23 5.33 -55.13
N THR A 3 42.45 6.36 -54.81
CA THR A 3 42.41 6.98 -53.49
C THR A 3 41.27 6.36 -52.69
N ILE A 4 41.61 5.61 -51.65
CA ILE A 4 40.66 5.04 -50.68
C ILE A 4 40.37 6.12 -49.63
N PHE A 5 39.11 6.54 -49.50
CA PHE A 5 38.66 7.38 -48.40
C PHE A 5 38.21 6.48 -47.24
N THR A 6 38.97 6.49 -46.15
CA THR A 6 38.62 5.82 -44.90
C THR A 6 37.71 6.74 -44.08
N ALA A 7 36.43 6.39 -43.94
CA ALA A 7 35.51 7.10 -43.07
C ALA A 7 35.69 6.62 -41.63
N ALA A 8 36.13 7.50 -40.73
CA ALA A 8 36.19 7.21 -39.30
C ALA A 8 34.81 7.46 -38.66
N LEU A 9 34.15 6.40 -38.17
CA LEU A 9 32.99 6.54 -37.30
C LEU A 9 33.46 6.92 -35.89
N LEU A 10 33.12 8.13 -35.44
CA LEU A 10 33.20 8.51 -34.03
C LEU A 10 31.96 7.99 -33.29
N SER A 11 32.16 7.03 -32.39
CA SER A 11 31.15 6.58 -31.43
C SER A 11 30.98 7.63 -30.34
N ALA A 12 29.86 8.34 -30.32
CA ALA A 12 29.51 9.24 -29.23
C ALA A 12 29.02 8.42 -28.02
N LEU A 13 29.88 8.25 -27.01
CA LEU A 13 29.50 7.73 -25.70
C LEU A 13 28.74 8.81 -24.94
N THR A 14 27.41 8.71 -24.90
CA THR A 14 26.59 9.54 -24.02
C THR A 14 26.76 9.06 -22.58
N THR A 15 27.57 9.75 -21.79
CA THR A 15 27.64 9.53 -20.34
C THR A 15 26.34 10.04 -19.71
N ALA A 16 25.45 9.13 -19.31
CA ALA A 16 24.32 9.49 -18.47
C ALA A 16 24.87 9.99 -17.12
N SER A 17 24.69 11.28 -16.82
CA SER A 17 25.03 11.80 -15.50
C SER A 17 24.16 11.12 -14.45
N PRO A 18 24.73 10.57 -13.37
CA PRO A 18 23.95 10.03 -12.27
C PRO A 18 23.11 11.17 -11.67
N LEU A 19 21.79 11.03 -11.70
CA LEU A 19 20.88 11.90 -10.97
C LEU A 19 21.25 11.78 -9.49
N THR A 20 21.93 12.79 -8.95
CA THR A 20 22.19 12.89 -7.52
C THR A 20 20.82 13.08 -6.85
N PRO A 21 20.35 12.16 -5.99
CA PRO A 21 19.07 12.34 -5.32
C PRO A 21 19.19 13.58 -4.44
N ARG A 22 18.54 14.67 -4.86
CA ARG A 22 18.46 15.89 -4.06
C ARG A 22 17.54 15.57 -2.88
N ALA A 23 18.14 15.22 -1.75
CA ALA A 23 17.45 15.16 -0.47
C ALA A 23 16.98 16.59 -0.12
N GLY A 24 15.79 16.97 -0.58
CA GLY A 24 15.14 18.17 -0.12
C GLY A 24 14.79 18.03 1.36
N THR A 25 14.82 19.14 2.10
CA THR A 25 14.27 19.17 3.46
C THR A 25 12.82 18.71 3.43
N ILE A 26 12.49 17.67 4.21
CA ILE A 26 11.12 17.16 4.33
C ILE A 26 10.24 18.30 4.84
N SER A 27 9.44 18.87 3.96
CA SER A 27 8.52 19.97 4.28
C SER A 27 7.31 19.51 5.10
N CYS A 28 7.00 18.21 5.06
CA CYS A 28 5.78 17.66 5.64
C CYS A 28 6.16 16.64 6.72
N PRO A 29 6.01 16.96 8.01
CA PRO A 29 6.24 16.00 9.08
C PRO A 29 5.39 14.74 8.90
N ILE A 30 5.97 13.57 9.20
CA ILE A 30 5.24 12.31 9.22
C ILE A 30 4.28 12.34 10.40
N VAL A 31 2.99 12.15 10.12
CA VAL A 31 1.94 12.10 11.15
C VAL A 31 1.87 10.69 11.74
N PHE A 32 1.76 9.69 10.86
CA PHE A 32 1.82 8.27 11.20
C PHE A 32 2.85 7.60 10.30
N ASP A 33 3.78 6.85 10.90
CA ASP A 33 4.71 6.00 10.16
C ASP A 33 4.23 4.56 10.23
N GLY A 34 3.75 4.03 9.10
CA GLY A 34 3.24 2.67 8.99
C GLY A 34 4.24 1.64 8.51
N ARG A 35 5.47 2.05 8.21
CA ARG A 35 6.48 1.11 7.72
C ARG A 35 6.84 0.14 8.83
N ILE A 36 7.02 -1.14 8.50
CA ILE A 36 7.28 -2.17 9.51
C ILE A 36 8.78 -2.22 9.80
N PRO A 37 9.24 -1.91 11.02
CA PRO A 37 10.64 -2.06 11.38
C PRO A 37 11.09 -3.51 11.19
N THR A 38 12.32 -3.71 10.73
CA THR A 38 12.93 -5.06 10.60
C THR A 38 12.76 -5.91 11.86
N ALA A 39 12.89 -5.31 13.05
CA ALA A 39 12.72 -5.97 14.35
C ALA A 39 11.30 -6.53 14.62
N PHE A 40 10.27 -6.02 13.95
CA PHE A 40 8.90 -6.56 14.04
C PHE A 40 8.74 -7.81 13.19
N SER A 41 9.49 -7.96 12.09
CA SER A 41 9.43 -9.17 11.26
C SER A 41 10.11 -10.37 11.89
N THR A 42 11.12 -10.15 12.73
CA THR A 42 11.78 -11.22 13.50
C THR A 42 10.94 -11.75 14.66
N ASP A 43 9.98 -10.95 15.12
CA ASP A 43 9.04 -11.31 16.19
C ASP A 43 7.65 -10.71 15.90
N PRO A 44 6.82 -11.41 15.10
CA PRO A 44 5.50 -10.91 14.73
C PRO A 44 4.52 -10.80 15.91
N THR A 45 4.82 -11.40 17.07
CA THR A 45 3.97 -11.27 18.27
C THR A 45 3.96 -9.84 18.81
N LYS A 46 4.91 -8.99 18.37
CA LYS A 46 4.89 -7.55 18.62
C LYS A 46 3.64 -6.86 18.08
N PHE A 47 2.91 -7.45 17.14
CA PHE A 47 1.65 -6.88 16.66
C PHE A 47 0.43 -7.22 17.53
N ASP A 48 0.53 -8.20 18.42
CA ASP A 48 -0.65 -8.83 19.04
C ASP A 48 -1.15 -8.12 20.31
N THR A 49 -0.41 -7.17 20.87
CA THR A 49 -0.80 -6.49 22.12
C THR A 49 -0.49 -5.00 22.10
N TYR A 50 -1.25 -4.21 22.87
CA TYR A 50 -0.99 -2.78 23.05
C TYR A 50 0.34 -2.50 23.78
N ALA A 51 0.89 -3.47 24.52
CA ALA A 51 2.15 -3.31 25.24
C ALA A 51 3.36 -3.37 24.30
N THR A 52 3.24 -4.06 23.17
CA THR A 52 4.34 -4.30 22.22
C THR A 52 4.13 -3.61 20.87
N ASN A 53 2.88 -3.45 20.43
CA ASN A 53 2.56 -2.84 19.16
C ASN A 53 2.59 -1.32 19.28
N THR A 54 3.50 -0.68 18.56
CA THR A 54 3.68 0.78 18.57
C THR A 54 3.18 1.46 17.30
N ILE A 55 2.66 0.68 16.34
CA ILE A 55 2.38 1.13 14.96
C ILE A 55 0.90 1.00 14.64
N TYR A 56 0.30 -0.16 14.93
CA TYR A 56 -1.07 -0.50 14.56
C TYR A 56 -1.91 -0.94 15.75
N ASN A 57 -3.22 -0.94 15.58
CA ASN A 57 -4.16 -1.48 16.56
C ASN A 57 -4.06 -3.02 16.58
N PRO A 58 -3.81 -3.66 17.75
CA PRO A 58 -3.67 -5.10 17.86
C PRO A 58 -4.99 -5.87 17.72
N ASP A 59 -6.15 -5.22 17.86
CA ASP A 59 -7.46 -5.88 17.99
C ASP A 59 -8.47 -5.50 16.91
N TYR A 60 -8.21 -4.41 16.17
CA TYR A 60 -9.20 -3.85 15.27
C TYR A 60 -9.07 -4.38 13.83
N VAL A 61 -10.22 -4.59 13.18
CA VAL A 61 -10.38 -5.08 11.79
C VAL A 61 -9.65 -6.40 11.51
N LYS A 62 -9.90 -7.45 12.29
CA LYS A 62 -9.52 -8.84 11.97
C LYS A 62 -10.52 -9.85 12.53
N GLY A 63 -10.34 -11.13 12.23
CA GLY A 63 -11.11 -12.19 12.88
C GLY A 63 -10.99 -12.12 14.41
N ASN A 64 -12.10 -12.29 15.15
CA ASN A 64 -12.13 -12.09 16.60
C ASN A 64 -11.12 -12.98 17.35
N ASP A 65 -10.88 -14.20 16.83
CA ASP A 65 -9.99 -15.19 17.43
C ASP A 65 -8.60 -15.25 16.76
N LEU A 66 -8.32 -14.34 15.82
CA LEU A 66 -7.03 -14.29 15.11
C LEU A 66 -6.06 -13.34 15.81
N ASN A 67 -4.80 -13.73 15.88
CA ASN A 67 -3.69 -12.83 16.22
C ASN A 67 -3.04 -12.32 14.93
N TRP A 68 -2.49 -11.10 14.96
CA TRP A 68 -1.77 -10.57 13.80
C TRP A 68 -0.57 -11.45 13.44
N SER A 69 0.15 -11.96 14.44
CA SER A 69 1.29 -12.85 14.24
C SER A 69 0.98 -14.12 13.43
N THR A 70 -0.29 -14.56 13.37
CA THR A 70 -0.67 -15.76 12.59
C THR A 70 -0.99 -15.44 11.13
N ILE A 71 -1.45 -14.22 10.85
CA ILE A 71 -1.92 -13.79 9.52
C ILE A 71 -1.00 -12.79 8.82
N LEU A 72 -0.06 -12.16 9.53
CA LEU A 72 0.98 -11.35 8.92
C LEU A 72 2.13 -12.22 8.42
N LYS A 73 2.61 -11.91 7.23
CA LYS A 73 3.80 -12.52 6.61
C LYS A 73 4.75 -11.40 6.19
N PHE A 74 6.04 -11.70 6.22
CA PHE A 74 7.10 -10.75 5.87
C PHE A 74 7.84 -11.32 4.68
N PRO A 75 7.40 -11.02 3.44
CA PRO A 75 8.02 -11.58 2.26
C PRO A 75 9.47 -11.08 2.14
N GLY A 76 10.37 -12.00 1.81
CA GLY A 76 11.75 -11.64 1.47
C GLY A 76 11.86 -10.94 0.12
N GLY A 77 13.09 -10.61 -0.27
CA GLY A 77 13.40 -9.98 -1.55
C GLY A 77 13.50 -8.45 -1.45
N THR A 78 13.49 -7.79 -2.60
CA THR A 78 13.65 -6.34 -2.68
C THR A 78 12.40 -5.63 -2.17
N ALA A 79 12.54 -4.85 -1.09
CA ALA A 79 11.51 -3.97 -0.54
C ALA A 79 11.18 -2.82 -1.51
N SER A 80 10.14 -2.02 -1.19
CA SER A 80 9.90 -0.80 -1.96
C SER A 80 11.08 0.15 -1.79
N ARG A 81 11.35 0.98 -2.80
CA ARG A 81 12.38 2.03 -2.73
C ARG A 81 12.17 3.03 -1.59
N PHE A 82 10.97 3.07 -1.00
CA PHE A 82 10.59 3.96 0.08
C PHE A 82 10.73 3.35 1.48
N ASP A 83 11.02 2.05 1.59
CA ASP A 83 11.16 1.36 2.87
C ASP A 83 12.56 1.55 3.48
N GLY A 84 13.58 1.76 2.64
CA GLY A 84 14.97 1.85 3.08
C GLY A 84 15.49 0.50 3.60
N THR A 85 16.47 0.53 4.49
CA THR A 85 17.07 -0.68 5.09
C THR A 85 16.45 -1.07 6.44
N ASP A 86 15.76 -0.12 7.07
CA ASP A 86 15.27 -0.28 8.45
C ASP A 86 13.86 -0.86 8.50
N HIS A 87 13.20 -0.97 7.34
CA HIS A 87 11.84 -1.47 7.21
C HIS A 87 11.72 -2.62 6.21
N VAL A 88 10.67 -3.40 6.37
CA VAL A 88 10.38 -4.56 5.55
C VAL A 88 8.94 -4.53 5.04
N PRO A 89 8.66 -5.14 3.87
CA PRO A 89 7.30 -5.30 3.40
C PRO A 89 6.52 -6.26 4.32
N VAL A 90 5.20 -6.08 4.33
CA VAL A 90 4.26 -6.95 5.04
C VAL A 90 3.16 -7.39 4.10
N GLU A 91 2.70 -8.62 4.29
CA GLU A 91 1.52 -9.16 3.65
C GLU A 91 0.51 -9.59 4.71
N VAL A 92 -0.75 -9.29 4.46
CA VAL A 92 -1.88 -9.70 5.29
C VAL A 92 -2.57 -10.90 4.63
N THR A 93 -2.59 -12.02 5.33
CA THR A 93 -3.29 -13.23 4.88
C THR A 93 -4.74 -13.18 5.33
N ILE A 94 -5.66 -13.36 4.38
CA ILE A 94 -7.08 -13.54 4.66
C ILE A 94 -7.50 -15.00 4.43
N SER A 95 -8.43 -15.48 5.24
CA SER A 95 -9.00 -16.83 5.14
C SER A 95 -10.47 -16.84 5.55
N ASP A 96 -11.08 -18.04 5.63
CA ASP A 96 -12.43 -18.18 6.17
C ASP A 96 -12.59 -17.77 7.63
N GLN A 97 -11.48 -17.66 8.36
CA GLN A 97 -11.46 -17.16 9.75
C GLN A 97 -11.43 -15.64 9.84
N SER A 98 -11.23 -14.92 8.73
CA SER A 98 -11.14 -13.46 8.70
C SER A 98 -12.54 -12.81 8.77
N ILE A 99 -13.36 -13.21 9.74
CA ILE A 99 -14.69 -12.67 10.03
C ILE A 99 -14.56 -11.60 11.12
N PHE A 100 -14.59 -10.32 10.74
CA PHE A 100 -14.58 -9.24 11.72
C PHE A 100 -15.96 -9.12 12.37
N GLN A 101 -16.01 -9.18 13.71
CA GLN A 101 -17.24 -9.21 14.49
C GLN A 101 -18.20 -10.31 14.01
N THR A 102 -19.35 -9.95 13.44
CA THR A 102 -20.37 -10.86 12.91
C THR A 102 -20.56 -10.72 11.39
N GLN A 103 -19.66 -9.99 10.72
CA GLN A 103 -19.80 -9.62 9.31
C GLN A 103 -19.40 -10.78 8.39
N LYS A 104 -20.38 -11.59 7.96
CA LYS A 104 -20.14 -12.79 7.13
C LYS A 104 -20.11 -12.54 5.62
N GLY A 105 -20.52 -11.36 5.17
CA GLY A 105 -20.59 -10.98 3.76
C GLY A 105 -19.24 -10.71 3.10
N PHE A 106 -18.17 -10.56 3.89
CA PHE A 106 -16.82 -10.28 3.42
C PHE A 106 -15.78 -10.83 4.40
N ARG A 107 -14.52 -10.89 3.97
CA ARG A 107 -13.36 -11.22 4.81
C ARG A 107 -12.58 -9.94 5.10
N ARG A 108 -12.20 -9.69 6.35
CA ARG A 108 -11.50 -8.46 6.77
C ARG A 108 -10.28 -8.77 7.61
N ALA A 109 -9.17 -8.15 7.20
CA ALA A 109 -7.94 -8.02 7.96
C ALA A 109 -7.29 -6.70 7.51
N GLY A 110 -7.36 -5.66 8.34
CA GLY A 110 -6.84 -4.33 8.06
C GLY A 110 -6.00 -3.77 9.19
N LEU A 111 -4.79 -3.31 8.88
CA LEU A 111 -3.92 -2.66 9.84
C LEU A 111 -4.32 -1.18 9.99
N GLN A 112 -5.03 -0.85 11.07
CA GLN A 112 -5.36 0.54 11.43
C GLN A 112 -4.23 1.14 12.29
N PHE A 113 -3.80 2.37 12.01
CA PHE A 113 -2.78 3.04 12.82
C PHE A 113 -3.18 3.10 14.31
N LEU A 114 -2.23 2.84 15.20
CA LEU A 114 -2.48 2.79 16.65
C LEU A 114 -2.99 4.14 17.20
N LYS A 115 -2.48 5.24 16.64
CA LYS A 115 -2.82 6.61 17.05
C LYS A 115 -3.91 7.25 16.18
N ASP A 116 -4.60 6.44 15.37
CA ASP A 116 -5.77 6.93 14.63
C ASP A 116 -6.89 7.31 15.59
N ALA A 117 -7.54 8.44 15.31
CA ALA A 117 -8.63 8.97 16.12
C ALA A 117 -9.54 9.83 15.26
N ALA A 118 -10.84 9.85 15.60
CA ALA A 118 -11.88 10.56 14.85
C ALA A 118 -11.60 12.07 14.68
N ASP A 119 -10.91 12.69 15.64
CA ASP A 119 -10.51 14.10 15.65
C ASP A 119 -8.97 14.28 15.63
N GLY A 120 -8.25 13.21 15.28
CA GLY A 120 -6.80 13.13 15.31
C GLY A 120 -6.10 13.91 14.19
N GLU A 121 -4.77 14.02 14.31
CA GLU A 121 -3.94 14.73 13.33
C GLU A 121 -4.01 14.12 11.92
N GLY A 122 -4.40 12.85 11.79
CA GLY A 122 -4.59 12.18 10.48
C GLY A 122 -5.63 12.84 9.59
N GLN A 123 -6.54 13.64 10.15
CA GLN A 123 -7.70 14.22 9.44
C GLN A 123 -7.70 15.77 9.43
N LYS A 124 -6.55 16.41 9.66
CA LYS A 124 -6.44 17.89 9.71
C LYS A 124 -5.63 18.44 8.55
N GLY A 125 -6.05 19.58 7.99
CA GLY A 125 -5.29 20.30 6.96
C GLY A 125 -5.11 19.47 5.68
N VAL A 126 -3.91 19.50 5.10
CA VAL A 126 -3.55 18.65 3.94
C VAL A 126 -2.75 17.45 4.43
N LYS A 127 -3.14 16.25 4.01
CA LYS A 127 -2.47 14.98 4.34
C LYS A 127 -2.22 14.19 3.09
N THR A 128 -1.20 13.33 3.12
CA THR A 128 -0.89 12.43 2.03
C THR A 128 -0.63 11.04 2.59
N LEU A 129 -1.45 10.07 2.16
CA LEU A 129 -1.26 8.67 2.48
C LEU A 129 -0.36 8.05 1.42
N HIS A 130 0.83 7.60 1.82
CA HIS A 130 1.79 6.93 0.96
C HIS A 130 1.76 5.42 1.21
N PHE A 131 1.74 4.63 0.15
CA PHE A 131 1.85 3.17 0.26
C PHE A 131 2.45 2.58 -1.02
N SER A 132 3.05 1.40 -0.88
CA SER A 132 3.59 0.63 -1.99
C SER A 132 2.93 -0.75 -2.00
N VAL A 133 2.58 -1.24 -3.19
CA VAL A 133 1.94 -2.55 -3.35
C VAL A 133 2.70 -3.36 -4.40
N LYS A 134 2.89 -4.63 -4.13
CA LYS A 134 3.41 -5.62 -5.06
C LYS A 134 2.57 -6.89 -4.93
N GLN A 135 2.26 -7.53 -6.05
CA GLN A 135 1.58 -8.81 -6.03
C GLN A 135 2.57 -9.93 -5.64
N ASP A 136 2.20 -10.79 -4.70
CA ASP A 136 2.93 -12.03 -4.44
C ASP A 136 2.54 -13.07 -5.50
N SER A 137 3.50 -13.44 -6.37
CA SER A 137 3.27 -14.44 -7.40
C SER A 137 3.05 -15.85 -6.84
N ALA A 138 3.55 -16.14 -5.64
CA ALA A 138 3.32 -17.42 -4.97
C ALA A 138 1.94 -17.49 -4.31
N ARG A 139 1.35 -16.34 -3.99
CA ARG A 139 0.05 -16.21 -3.30
C ARG A 139 -0.81 -15.11 -3.93
N PRO A 140 -1.19 -15.27 -5.21
CA PRO A 140 -1.95 -14.23 -5.91
C PRO A 140 -3.37 -14.11 -5.36
N LEU A 141 -3.91 -12.88 -5.41
CA LEU A 141 -5.32 -12.64 -5.13
C LEU A 141 -6.22 -13.34 -6.16
N ASN A 142 -7.37 -13.85 -5.72
CA ASN A 142 -8.39 -14.37 -6.62
C ASN A 142 -9.25 -13.21 -7.16
N LEU A 143 -8.79 -12.60 -8.25
CA LEU A 143 -9.38 -11.40 -8.86
C LEU A 143 -10.80 -11.57 -9.42
N THR A 144 -11.44 -12.74 -9.27
CA THR A 144 -12.90 -12.85 -9.44
C THR A 144 -13.69 -12.15 -8.33
N HIS A 145 -13.03 -11.84 -7.22
CA HIS A 145 -13.58 -11.09 -6.09
C HIS A 145 -13.06 -9.66 -6.10
N GLU A 146 -13.81 -8.77 -5.45
CA GLU A 146 -13.38 -7.42 -5.13
C GLU A 146 -12.48 -7.42 -3.90
N TYR A 147 -11.38 -6.67 -3.96
CA TYR A 147 -10.48 -6.45 -2.83
C TYR A 147 -10.34 -4.96 -2.57
N LEU A 148 -10.73 -4.53 -1.37
CA LEU A 148 -10.46 -3.20 -0.83
C LEU A 148 -9.17 -3.25 0.00
N ASN A 149 -8.03 -2.88 -0.60
CA ASN A 149 -6.71 -3.11 0.01
C ASN A 149 -6.26 -1.94 0.91
N VAL A 150 -6.60 -0.71 0.54
CA VAL A 150 -6.35 0.49 1.36
C VAL A 150 -7.60 1.35 1.29
N TRP A 151 -8.12 1.77 2.44
CA TRP A 151 -9.29 2.63 2.50
C TRP A 151 -9.11 3.68 3.59
N HIS A 152 -9.82 4.79 3.43
CA HIS A 152 -9.94 5.81 4.45
C HIS A 152 -11.42 5.94 4.82
N GLU A 153 -11.78 5.44 6.00
CA GLU A 153 -13.14 5.49 6.55
C GLU A 153 -13.50 6.91 7.01
N ALA A 154 -14.76 7.29 6.91
CA ALA A 154 -15.26 8.51 7.54
C ALA A 154 -15.26 8.35 9.07
N ALA A 155 -15.02 9.43 9.82
CA ALA A 155 -14.91 9.37 11.28
C ALA A 155 -16.15 8.79 12.00
N ASP A 156 -17.32 8.80 11.36
CA ASP A 156 -18.58 8.26 11.85
C ASP A 156 -18.88 6.83 11.35
N TYR A 157 -17.94 6.20 10.65
CA TYR A 157 -18.07 4.88 10.03
C TYR A 157 -19.21 4.76 9.00
N SER A 158 -19.64 5.88 8.43
CA SER A 158 -20.76 5.90 7.49
C SER A 158 -20.38 5.51 6.06
N ALA A 159 -19.09 5.64 5.69
CA ALA A 159 -18.60 5.40 4.33
C ALA A 159 -17.08 5.52 4.24
N ASP A 160 -16.51 4.89 3.23
CA ASP A 160 -15.15 5.20 2.77
C ASP A 160 -15.10 6.53 2.00
N GLN A 161 -14.17 7.40 2.36
CA GLN A 161 -13.87 8.62 1.62
C GLN A 161 -13.10 8.31 0.33
N ILE A 162 -12.13 7.40 0.43
CA ILE A 162 -11.29 6.93 -0.66
C ILE A 162 -11.05 5.43 -0.50
N MET A 163 -11.09 4.71 -1.63
CA MET A 163 -10.91 3.27 -1.71
C MET A 163 -9.86 2.94 -2.77
N PHE A 164 -8.84 2.16 -2.39
CA PHE A 164 -7.89 1.55 -3.31
C PHE A 164 -8.22 0.07 -3.49
N GLN A 165 -8.65 -0.29 -4.70
CA GLN A 165 -9.24 -1.59 -5.00
C GLN A 165 -8.55 -2.33 -6.14
N THR A 166 -8.76 -3.64 -6.20
CA THR A 166 -8.43 -4.50 -7.35
C THR A 166 -9.45 -5.65 -7.45
N GLY A 167 -9.44 -6.39 -8.56
CA GLY A 167 -10.35 -7.49 -8.81
C GLY A 167 -11.68 -7.08 -9.42
N THR A 168 -12.63 -8.02 -9.48
CA THR A 168 -13.97 -7.78 -10.04
C THR A 168 -14.83 -7.01 -9.03
N ILE A 169 -14.91 -5.70 -9.20
CA ILE A 169 -15.75 -4.82 -8.37
C ILE A 169 -17.23 -5.22 -8.51
N ILE A 170 -17.95 -5.27 -7.40
CA ILE A 170 -19.38 -5.56 -7.32
C ILE A 170 -20.15 -4.61 -8.25
N GLY A 171 -21.02 -5.19 -9.08
CA GLY A 171 -21.79 -4.45 -10.07
C GLY A 171 -21.02 -4.08 -11.35
N SER A 172 -19.73 -4.39 -11.46
CA SER A 172 -18.96 -4.25 -12.71
C SER A 172 -19.02 -5.52 -13.57
N ASN A 173 -18.62 -5.41 -14.84
CA ASN A 173 -18.46 -6.56 -15.73
C ASN A 173 -17.09 -7.26 -15.59
N GLY A 174 -16.23 -6.80 -14.67
CA GLY A 174 -14.90 -7.37 -14.42
C GLY A 174 -13.87 -7.19 -15.54
N ALA A 175 -14.14 -6.33 -16.54
CA ALA A 175 -13.24 -6.13 -17.68
C ALA A 175 -11.83 -5.65 -17.28
N ASP A 176 -11.74 -4.91 -16.18
CA ASP A 176 -10.51 -4.31 -15.65
C ASP A 176 -10.14 -4.87 -14.26
N LYS A 177 -10.52 -6.12 -13.98
CA LYS A 177 -10.19 -6.81 -12.70
C LYS A 177 -8.69 -6.92 -12.40
N ASN A 178 -7.85 -6.76 -13.41
CA ASN A 178 -6.38 -6.78 -13.28
C ASN A 178 -5.80 -5.38 -13.04
N ASN A 179 -6.63 -4.37 -12.78
CA ASN A 179 -6.18 -3.02 -12.51
C ASN A 179 -6.27 -2.70 -11.02
N PHE A 180 -5.28 -1.97 -10.53
CA PHE A 180 -5.44 -1.17 -9.34
C PHE A 180 -6.28 0.07 -9.65
N LYS A 181 -7.22 0.39 -8.78
CA LYS A 181 -8.14 1.51 -8.91
C LYS A 181 -8.18 2.34 -7.65
N ILE A 182 -8.27 3.65 -7.80
CA ILE A 182 -8.64 4.57 -6.72
C ILE A 182 -10.04 5.06 -7.01
N LEU A 183 -10.96 4.86 -6.07
CA LEU A 183 -12.34 5.32 -6.15
C LEU A 183 -12.60 6.42 -5.10
N ASP A 184 -13.49 7.35 -5.44
CA ASP A 184 -14.06 8.30 -4.47
C ASP A 184 -15.21 7.66 -3.66
N ARG A 185 -15.74 8.40 -2.68
CA ARG A 185 -16.87 8.01 -1.83
C ARG A 185 -18.11 7.50 -2.58
N ASN A 186 -18.32 7.92 -3.82
CA ASN A 186 -19.46 7.51 -4.64
C ASN A 186 -19.13 6.29 -5.53
N GLY A 187 -17.98 5.67 -5.35
CA GLY A 187 -17.49 4.56 -6.18
C GLY A 187 -17.00 5.00 -7.56
N LYS A 188 -16.85 6.31 -7.82
CA LYS A 188 -16.36 6.79 -9.11
C LYS A 188 -14.84 6.59 -9.18
N SER A 189 -14.37 5.99 -10.27
CA SER A 189 -12.93 5.85 -10.51
C SER A 189 -12.27 7.21 -10.73
N LEU A 190 -11.32 7.54 -9.85
CA LEU A 190 -10.44 8.70 -9.95
C LEU A 190 -9.16 8.36 -10.70
N TYR A 191 -8.70 7.11 -10.60
CA TYR A 191 -7.51 6.60 -11.24
C TYR A 191 -7.62 5.09 -11.47
N SER A 192 -7.00 4.60 -12.54
CA SER A 192 -6.84 3.18 -12.81
C SER A 192 -5.52 2.91 -13.51
N THR A 193 -4.83 1.85 -13.11
CA THR A 193 -3.61 1.37 -13.75
C THR A 193 -3.58 -0.15 -13.73
N ALA A 194 -3.01 -0.78 -14.76
CA ALA A 194 -2.74 -2.21 -14.72
C ALA A 194 -1.85 -2.57 -13.52
N THR A 195 -2.11 -3.75 -12.93
CA THR A 195 -1.24 -4.33 -11.91
C THR A 195 0.07 -4.81 -12.51
N ASP A 196 1.19 -4.48 -11.86
CA ASP A 196 2.50 -5.03 -12.14
C ASP A 196 2.73 -6.23 -11.20
N LYS A 197 2.98 -7.40 -11.80
CA LYS A 197 3.19 -8.65 -11.08
C LYS A 197 4.66 -8.87 -10.68
N THR A 198 5.55 -7.96 -11.07
CA THR A 198 7.00 -8.12 -10.96
C THR A 198 7.63 -7.02 -10.11
N GLN A 199 7.10 -5.79 -10.19
CA GLN A 199 7.64 -4.60 -9.53
C GLN A 199 6.68 -4.04 -8.47
N TRP A 200 7.25 -3.23 -7.57
CA TRP A 200 6.48 -2.41 -6.65
C TRP A 200 5.80 -1.26 -7.40
N GLN A 201 4.50 -1.09 -7.20
CA GLN A 201 3.76 0.09 -7.60
C GLN A 201 3.55 0.99 -6.39
N ASN A 202 3.88 2.27 -6.54
CA ASN A 202 3.92 3.22 -5.43
C ASN A 202 2.83 4.27 -5.62
N PHE A 203 2.05 4.49 -4.58
CA PHE A 203 0.88 5.36 -4.60
C PHE A 203 0.99 6.42 -3.50
N ALA A 204 0.40 7.58 -3.79
CA ALA A 204 0.22 8.65 -2.83
C ALA A 204 -1.16 9.28 -3.06
N ILE A 205 -1.98 9.33 -2.02
CA ILE A 205 -3.32 9.90 -2.07
C ILE A 205 -3.31 11.15 -1.21
N LYS A 206 -3.57 12.31 -1.81
CA LYS A 206 -3.63 13.59 -1.11
C LYS A 206 -5.07 13.91 -0.74
N LEU A 207 -5.34 14.05 0.56
CA LEU A 207 -6.60 14.54 1.10
C LEU A 207 -6.40 15.96 1.62
N ASP A 208 -7.28 16.88 1.22
CA ASP A 208 -7.27 18.27 1.68
C ASP A 208 -8.52 18.52 2.52
N TYR A 209 -8.42 18.31 3.83
CA TYR A 209 -9.53 18.48 4.77
C TYR A 209 -9.94 19.94 4.97
N ASN A 210 -9.21 20.90 4.37
CA ASN A 210 -9.67 22.30 4.30
C ASN A 210 -10.71 22.50 3.20
N LYS A 211 -10.85 21.54 2.29
CA LYS A 211 -11.83 21.55 1.19
C LYS A 211 -12.80 20.39 1.41
N LYS A 212 -14.09 20.72 1.51
CA LYS A 212 -15.16 19.74 1.67
C LYS A 212 -15.41 18.98 0.38
#